data_AF-A0A947C658-F1
#
_entry.id   AF-A0A947C658-F1
#
_cell.length_a   1.000
_cell.length_b   1.000
_cell.length_c   1.000
_cell.angle_alpha   90.00
_cell.angle_beta   90.00
_cell.angle_gamma   90.00
#
_symmetry.space_group_name_H-M   'P 1'
#
loop_
_entity.id
_entity.type
_entity.pdbx_description
1 polymer ?
#
loop_
_entity_poly.entity_id
_entity_poly.type
_entity_poly.pdbx_seq_one_letter_code
_entity_poly.pdbx_strand_id
1 'polypeptide(L)'
;MSDAADRYDYYQVLEVTPVASSDEIRTAFHRFAREHHPDNFVGSPEEAARHTELYRLGSEAYRILLDPMKRKLYNEGLEKGLLRYSEDRAEEKRRTIRAPGGVALRSGKARTFFARAHRAIKSEDWAQAKLNLKMAIQNEPDNDDLKAKLEEVLQRMKSG
;
A
#
# COMPACT_ATOMS: atom_id res chain seq x y z
N MET A 1 25.15 -8.65 -15.27
CA MET A 1 24.30 -8.04 -16.32
C MET A 1 22.89 -7.88 -15.75
N SER A 2 22.54 -6.69 -15.21
CA SER A 2 21.18 -6.38 -14.69
C SER A 2 20.46 -5.27 -15.48
N ASP A 3 21.04 -4.86 -16.61
CA ASP A 3 20.78 -3.57 -17.23
C ASP A 3 19.34 -3.40 -17.79
N ALA A 4 18.67 -4.49 -18.18
CA ALA A 4 17.29 -4.41 -18.66
C ALA A 4 16.29 -4.16 -17.53
N ALA A 5 16.46 -4.83 -16.39
CA ALA A 5 15.55 -4.71 -15.28
C ALA A 5 15.60 -3.30 -14.69
N ASP A 6 16.76 -2.65 -14.57
CA ASP A 6 16.87 -1.37 -13.89
C ASP A 6 16.42 -0.14 -14.70
N ARG A 7 16.13 -0.30 -16.00
CA ARG A 7 15.77 0.80 -16.90
C ARG A 7 14.27 1.08 -17.03
N TYR A 8 13.42 0.11 -16.68
CA TYR A 8 11.98 0.21 -16.92
C TYR A 8 11.18 0.42 -15.64
N ASP A 9 10.19 1.31 -15.65
CA ASP A 9 9.21 1.41 -14.59
C ASP A 9 8.23 0.20 -14.60
N TYR A 10 7.42 0.02 -13.56
CA TYR A 10 6.49 -1.11 -13.45
C TYR A 10 5.36 -1.08 -14.49
N TYR A 11 4.97 0.11 -14.97
CA TYR A 11 3.97 0.24 -16.02
C TYR A 11 4.54 -0.24 -17.35
N GLN A 12 5.79 0.11 -17.64
CA GLN A 12 6.53 -0.37 -18.81
C GLN A 12 6.77 -1.88 -18.77
N VAL A 13 7.13 -2.43 -17.60
CA VAL A 13 7.35 -3.88 -17.44
C VAL A 13 6.09 -4.70 -17.75
N LEU A 14 4.92 -4.22 -17.33
CA LEU A 14 3.63 -4.89 -17.61
C LEU A 14 2.95 -4.36 -18.88
N GLU A 15 3.58 -3.44 -19.61
CA GLU A 15 3.05 -2.81 -20.82
C GLU A 15 1.63 -2.22 -20.64
N VAL A 16 1.43 -1.50 -19.54
CA VAL A 16 0.17 -0.83 -19.22
C VAL A 16 0.39 0.67 -19.02
N THR A 17 -0.68 1.45 -19.09
CA THR A 17 -0.60 2.89 -18.83
C THR A 17 -0.70 3.20 -17.33
N PRO A 18 -0.22 4.36 -16.87
CA PRO A 18 -0.42 4.81 -15.49
C PRO A 18 -1.89 4.96 -15.06
N VAL A 19 -2.83 5.01 -16.02
CA VAL A 19 -4.28 5.08 -15.78
C VAL A 19 -4.99 3.73 -15.86
N ALA A 20 -4.27 2.64 -16.14
CA ALA A 20 -4.85 1.30 -16.26
C ALA A 20 -5.59 0.87 -14.98
N SER A 21 -6.77 0.27 -15.17
CA SER A 21 -7.60 -0.33 -14.14
C SER A 21 -6.95 -1.58 -13.53
N SER A 22 -7.45 -2.01 -12.37
CA SER A 22 -6.97 -3.24 -11.73
C SER A 22 -7.18 -4.49 -12.59
N ASP A 23 -8.24 -4.53 -13.41
CA ASP A 23 -8.53 -5.66 -14.31
C ASP A 23 -7.59 -5.70 -15.51
N GLU A 24 -7.24 -4.54 -16.06
CA GLU A 24 -6.20 -4.43 -17.10
C GLU A 24 -4.84 -4.86 -16.57
N ILE A 25 -4.47 -4.47 -15.34
CA ILE A 25 -3.22 -4.89 -14.69
C ILE A 25 -3.17 -6.42 -14.49
N ARG A 26 -4.27 -7.03 -14.04
CA ARG A 26 -4.36 -8.51 -13.89
C ARG A 26 -4.20 -9.21 -15.24
N THR A 27 -4.93 -8.73 -16.26
CA THR A 27 -4.86 -9.29 -17.61
C THR A 27 -3.45 -9.18 -18.19
N ALA A 28 -2.81 -8.02 -18.03
CA ALA A 28 -1.45 -7.78 -18.49
C ALA A 28 -0.44 -8.69 -17.78
N PHE A 29 -0.54 -8.84 -16.46
CA PHE A 29 0.34 -9.75 -15.71
C PHE A 29 0.17 -11.21 -16.14
N HIS A 30 -1.06 -11.67 -16.40
CA HIS A 30 -1.27 -13.03 -16.92
C HIS A 30 -0.69 -13.25 -18.33
N ARG A 31 -0.67 -12.22 -19.18
CA ARG A 31 0.02 -12.28 -20.48
C ARG A 31 1.53 -12.35 -20.28
N PHE A 32 2.07 -11.38 -19.55
CA PHE A 32 3.48 -11.30 -19.19
C PHE A 32 4.01 -12.62 -18.59
N ALA A 33 3.27 -13.20 -17.64
CA ALA A 33 3.70 -14.42 -16.97
C ALA A 33 3.78 -15.61 -17.93
N ARG A 34 2.84 -15.75 -18.87
CA ARG A 34 2.88 -16.82 -19.88
C ARG A 34 4.05 -16.68 -20.83
N GLU A 35 4.43 -15.45 -21.17
CA GLU A 35 5.51 -15.16 -22.11
C GLU A 35 6.89 -15.28 -21.46
N HIS A 36 7.01 -14.89 -20.18
CA HIS A 36 8.30 -14.74 -19.52
C HIS A 36 8.57 -15.72 -18.37
N HIS A 37 7.69 -16.71 -18.11
CA HIS A 37 7.95 -17.71 -17.07
C HIS A 37 9.27 -18.47 -17.34
N PRO A 38 10.17 -18.62 -16.34
CA PRO A 38 11.47 -19.27 -16.54
C PRO A 38 11.35 -20.73 -17.00
N ASP A 39 10.27 -21.43 -16.65
CA ASP A 39 10.00 -22.81 -17.09
C ASP A 39 9.94 -22.96 -18.63
N ASN A 40 9.63 -21.90 -19.36
CA ASN A 40 9.63 -21.92 -20.82
C ASN A 40 11.07 -21.93 -21.41
N PHE A 41 12.10 -21.67 -20.60
CA PHE A 41 13.49 -21.44 -21.03
C PHE A 41 14.48 -22.44 -20.44
N VAL A 42 13.99 -23.59 -19.92
CA VAL A 42 14.83 -24.62 -19.27
C VAL A 42 15.95 -25.19 -20.16
N GLY A 43 15.83 -25.08 -21.48
CA GLY A 43 16.84 -25.52 -22.44
C GLY A 43 18.03 -24.58 -22.62
N SER A 44 17.98 -23.37 -22.06
CA SER A 44 19.00 -22.34 -22.20
C SER A 44 19.26 -21.65 -20.86
N PRO A 45 20.31 -22.03 -20.11
CA PRO A 45 20.59 -21.48 -18.78
C PRO A 45 20.74 -19.96 -18.75
N GLU A 46 21.27 -19.37 -19.83
CA GLU A 46 21.43 -17.92 -19.93
C GLU A 46 20.08 -17.21 -20.11
N GLU A 47 19.20 -17.74 -20.96
CA GLU A 47 17.84 -17.20 -21.13
C GLU A 47 17.00 -17.41 -19.87
N ALA A 48 17.08 -18.58 -19.24
CA ALA A 48 16.42 -18.87 -17.98
C ALA A 48 16.81 -17.85 -16.90
N ALA A 49 18.09 -17.50 -16.79
CA ALA A 49 18.56 -16.48 -15.85
C ALA A 49 17.98 -15.09 -16.15
N ARG A 50 17.95 -14.68 -17.43
CA ARG A 50 17.36 -13.39 -17.85
C ARG A 50 15.86 -13.33 -17.58
N HIS A 51 15.14 -14.38 -17.91
CA HIS A 51 13.70 -14.47 -17.68
C HIS A 51 13.34 -14.59 -16.21
N THR A 52 14.20 -15.21 -15.39
CA THR A 52 14.01 -15.23 -13.93
C THR A 52 14.00 -13.81 -13.36
N GLU A 53 14.97 -12.97 -13.73
CA GLU A 53 15.03 -11.59 -13.22
C GLU A 53 13.89 -10.72 -13.76
N LEU A 54 13.56 -10.86 -15.05
CA LEU A 54 12.42 -10.17 -15.64
C LEU A 54 11.11 -10.58 -14.94
N TYR A 55 10.90 -11.87 -14.73
CA TYR A 55 9.71 -12.40 -14.07
C TYR A 55 9.60 -11.94 -12.62
N ARG A 56 10.72 -11.86 -11.89
CA ARG A 56 10.80 -11.28 -10.56
C ARG A 56 10.31 -9.83 -10.57
N LEU A 57 10.79 -9.02 -11.52
CA LEU A 57 10.40 -7.63 -11.68
C LEU A 57 8.92 -7.47 -12.06
N GLY A 58 8.40 -8.28 -12.98
CA GLY A 58 6.99 -8.25 -13.36
C GLY A 58 6.05 -8.68 -12.22
N SER A 59 6.47 -9.65 -11.41
CA SER A 59 5.75 -10.05 -10.20
C SER A 59 5.71 -8.92 -9.16
N GLU A 60 6.83 -8.21 -9.00
CA GLU A 60 6.91 -7.03 -8.14
C GLU A 60 6.00 -5.90 -8.65
N ALA A 61 6.08 -5.59 -9.94
CA ALA A 61 5.22 -4.61 -10.62
C ALA A 61 3.73 -4.93 -10.38
N TYR A 62 3.33 -6.18 -10.60
CA TYR A 62 1.94 -6.60 -10.39
C TYR A 62 1.49 -6.38 -8.95
N ARG A 63 2.29 -6.81 -7.96
CA ARG A 63 1.96 -6.64 -6.53
C ARG A 63 1.83 -5.16 -6.14
N ILE A 64 2.68 -4.28 -6.67
CA ILE A 64 2.67 -2.86 -6.34
C ILE A 64 1.53 -2.12 -7.04
N LEU A 65 1.32 -2.38 -8.33
CA LEU A 65 0.30 -1.69 -9.13
C LEU A 65 -1.13 -2.14 -8.79
N LEU A 66 -1.32 -3.37 -8.29
CA LEU A 66 -2.64 -3.86 -7.91
C LEU A 66 -3.13 -3.30 -6.57
N ASP A 67 -2.21 -2.97 -5.64
CA ASP A 67 -2.55 -2.36 -4.36
C ASP A 67 -2.67 -0.84 -4.52
N PRO A 68 -3.86 -0.22 -4.33
CA PRO A 68 -4.05 1.21 -4.54
C PRO A 68 -3.14 2.09 -3.69
N MET A 69 -2.83 1.67 -2.45
CA MET A 69 -1.95 2.43 -1.57
C MET A 69 -0.51 2.34 -2.04
N LYS A 70 -0.04 1.14 -2.42
CA LYS A 70 1.33 0.97 -2.91
C LYS A 70 1.53 1.64 -4.26
N ARG A 71 0.57 1.54 -5.18
CA ARG A 71 0.58 2.23 -6.47
C ARG A 71 0.67 3.75 -6.31
N LYS A 72 -0.07 4.31 -5.34
CA LYS A 72 0.04 5.75 -5.03
C LYS A 72 1.45 6.13 -4.60
N LEU A 73 2.02 5.40 -3.63
CA LEU A 73 3.38 5.65 -3.13
C LEU A 73 4.44 5.46 -4.22
N TYR A 74 4.22 4.49 -5.11
CA TYR A 74 5.05 4.25 -6.27
C TYR A 74 5.02 5.43 -7.24
N ASN A 75 3.84 5.93 -7.59
CA ASN A 75 3.70 7.10 -8.47
C ASN A 75 4.39 8.34 -7.90
N GLU A 76 4.26 8.60 -6.60
CA GLU A 76 4.98 9.68 -5.90
C GLU A 76 6.50 9.43 -5.80
N GLY A 77 6.96 8.21 -6.04
CA GLY A 77 8.36 7.87 -6.26
C GLY A 77 8.82 8.18 -7.68
N LEU A 78 8.02 7.81 -8.67
CA LEU A 78 8.30 8.08 -10.08
C LEU A 78 8.43 9.57 -10.36
N GLU A 79 7.59 10.43 -9.78
CA GLU A 79 7.72 11.89 -9.86
C GLU A 79 9.07 12.41 -9.34
N LYS A 80 9.74 11.63 -8.48
CA LYS A 80 11.06 11.94 -7.91
C LYS A 80 12.19 11.15 -8.57
N GLY A 81 11.93 10.48 -9.71
CA GLY A 81 12.91 9.69 -10.45
C GLY A 81 13.18 8.29 -9.90
N LEU A 82 12.35 7.80 -8.97
CA LEU A 82 12.51 6.45 -8.40
C LEU A 82 11.70 5.44 -9.20
N LEU A 83 12.38 4.61 -9.99
CA LEU A 83 11.75 3.57 -10.83
C LEU A 83 11.24 2.37 -10.02
N ARG A 84 11.66 2.23 -8.76
CA ARG A 84 11.35 1.11 -7.88
C ARG A 84 10.60 1.55 -6.64
N TYR A 85 9.69 0.68 -6.19
CA TYR A 85 9.04 0.84 -4.91
C TYR A 85 10.00 0.44 -3.78
N SER A 86 10.03 1.23 -2.71
CA SER A 86 10.80 0.95 -1.50
C SER A 86 9.83 0.77 -0.33
N GLU A 87 9.86 -0.43 0.29
CA GLU A 87 9.06 -0.68 1.51
C GLU A 87 9.55 0.22 2.67
N ASP A 88 10.84 0.52 2.77
CA ASP A 88 11.38 1.42 3.80
C ASP A 88 10.83 2.85 3.66
N ARG A 89 10.82 3.39 2.44
CA ARG A 89 10.23 4.71 2.16
C ARG A 89 8.72 4.72 2.39
N ALA A 90 8.04 3.63 2.02
CA ALA A 90 6.61 3.49 2.28
C ALA A 90 6.31 3.47 3.78
N GLU A 91 7.15 2.80 4.57
CA GLU A 91 7.05 2.72 6.02
C GLU A 91 7.37 4.05 6.69
N GLU A 92 8.44 4.74 6.29
CA GLU A 92 8.75 6.10 6.74
C GLU A 92 7.60 7.05 6.42
N LYS A 93 7.03 6.97 5.22
CA LYS A 93 5.87 7.79 4.86
C LYS A 93 4.64 7.46 5.70
N ARG A 94 4.41 6.20 6.04
CA ARG A 94 3.33 5.79 6.98
C ARG A 94 3.56 6.31 8.40
N ARG A 95 4.80 6.40 8.85
CA ARG A 95 5.17 6.96 10.16
C ARG A 95 5.02 8.48 10.21
N THR A 96 5.30 9.16 9.09
CA THR A 96 5.24 10.63 9.00
C THR A 96 3.85 11.15 8.64
N ILE A 97 3.02 10.38 7.92
CA ILE A 97 1.59 10.68 7.74
C ILE A 97 0.85 10.32 9.03
N ARG A 98 0.91 11.23 10.02
CA ARG A 98 0.07 11.15 11.21
C ARG A 98 -1.39 11.30 10.81
N ALA A 99 -2.28 10.46 11.35
CA ALA A 99 -3.71 10.66 11.19
C ALA A 99 -4.13 11.99 11.86
N PRO A 100 -5.29 12.56 11.52
CA PRO A 100 -5.77 13.81 12.14
C PRO A 100 -5.69 13.72 13.68
N GLY A 101 -5.04 14.70 14.31
CA GLY A 101 -4.78 14.68 15.76
C GLY A 101 -3.49 13.99 16.19
N GLY A 102 -2.59 13.64 15.27
CA GLY A 102 -1.24 13.18 15.60
C GLY A 102 -1.08 11.68 15.82
N VAL A 103 -2.16 10.90 15.73
CA VAL A 103 -2.18 9.45 16.00
C VAL A 103 -1.39 8.69 14.94
N ALA A 104 -0.35 7.97 15.37
CA ALA A 104 0.43 7.10 14.49
C ALA A 104 -0.27 5.74 14.33
N LEU A 105 -0.64 5.36 13.10
CA LEU A 105 -1.37 4.12 12.82
C LEU A 105 -0.58 3.22 11.88
N ARG A 106 -0.37 1.96 12.29
CA ARG A 106 0.41 0.94 11.56
C ARG A 106 -0.50 0.02 10.73
N SER A 107 -1.66 -0.33 11.24
CA SER A 107 -2.63 -1.26 10.65
C SER A 107 -3.59 -0.55 9.68
N GLY A 108 -3.77 -1.12 8.48
CA GLY A 108 -4.77 -0.63 7.52
C GLY A 108 -6.20 -0.68 8.07
N LYS A 109 -6.51 -1.70 8.89
CA LYS A 109 -7.81 -1.81 9.56
C LYS A 109 -7.98 -0.72 10.63
N ALA A 110 -6.94 -0.47 11.44
CA ALA A 110 -6.97 0.60 12.44
C ALA A 110 -7.15 1.98 11.78
N ARG A 111 -6.46 2.26 10.67
CA ARG A 111 -6.67 3.48 9.86
C ARG A 111 -8.11 3.64 9.39
N THR A 112 -8.73 2.56 8.91
CA THR A 112 -10.12 2.59 8.44
C THR A 112 -11.09 2.94 9.56
N PHE A 113 -10.97 2.29 10.71
CA PHE A 113 -11.81 2.58 11.87
C PHE A 113 -11.53 3.98 12.44
N PHE A 114 -10.27 4.39 12.56
CA PHE A 114 -9.92 5.72 13.03
C PHE A 114 -10.48 6.83 12.12
N ALA A 115 -10.43 6.66 10.79
CA ALA A 115 -11.03 7.61 9.86
C ALA A 115 -12.56 7.73 10.05
N ARG A 116 -13.25 6.62 10.34
CA ARG A 116 -14.69 6.63 10.69
C ARG A 116 -14.94 7.32 12.02
N ALA A 117 -14.12 7.05 13.04
CA ALA A 117 -14.21 7.73 14.33
C ALA A 117 -14.04 9.24 14.18
N HIS A 118 -13.04 9.68 13.41
CA HIS A 118 -12.78 11.10 13.20
C HIS A 118 -13.93 11.82 12.49
N ARG A 119 -14.60 11.17 11.53
CA ARG A 119 -15.82 11.72 10.93
C ARG A 119 -16.96 11.84 11.95
N ALA A 120 -17.15 10.82 12.78
CA ALA A 120 -18.18 10.83 13.82
C ALA A 120 -17.92 11.92 14.88
N ILE A 121 -16.66 12.16 15.27
CA ILE A 121 -16.26 13.27 16.14
C ILE A 121 -16.65 14.62 15.53
N LYS A 122 -16.40 14.82 14.23
CA LYS A 122 -16.75 16.06 13.54
C LYS A 122 -18.25 16.30 13.44
N SER A 123 -19.04 15.24 13.41
CA SER A 123 -20.51 15.31 13.42
C SER A 123 -21.10 15.21 14.83
N GLU A 124 -20.27 15.26 15.87
CA GLU A 124 -20.67 15.10 17.28
C GLU A 124 -21.45 13.81 17.58
N ASP A 125 -21.28 12.78 16.74
CA ASP A 125 -21.80 11.43 16.98
C ASP A 125 -20.81 10.67 17.88
N TRP A 126 -20.88 10.98 19.18
CA TRP A 126 -19.93 10.47 20.16
C TRP A 126 -20.05 8.95 20.37
N ALA A 127 -21.25 8.39 20.20
CA ALA A 127 -21.46 6.94 20.29
C ALA A 127 -20.72 6.21 19.17
N GLN A 128 -20.86 6.69 17.93
CA GLN A 128 -20.19 6.11 16.78
C GLN A 128 -18.68 6.38 16.79
N ALA A 129 -18.24 7.52 17.33
CA ALA A 129 -16.83 7.81 17.57
C ALA A 129 -16.20 6.79 18.52
N LYS A 130 -16.81 6.55 19.69
CA LYS A 130 -16.37 5.57 20.69
C LYS A 130 -16.28 4.16 20.11
N LEU A 131 -17.32 3.71 19.40
CA LEU A 131 -17.35 2.39 18.79
C LEU A 131 -16.18 2.20 17.80
N ASN A 132 -16.00 3.15 16.88
CA ASN A 132 -14.93 3.05 15.89
C ASN A 132 -13.53 3.14 16.52
N LEU A 133 -13.32 3.94 17.58
CA LEU A 133 -12.03 3.97 18.30
C LEU A 133 -11.73 2.63 18.97
N LYS A 134 -12.71 1.98 19.59
CA LYS A 134 -12.52 0.63 20.15
C LYS A 134 -12.13 -0.40 19.10
N MET A 135 -12.77 -0.35 17.92
CA MET A 135 -12.40 -1.21 16.80
C MET A 135 -10.98 -0.92 16.27
N ALA A 136 -10.57 0.34 16.26
CA ALA A 136 -9.20 0.71 15.91
C ALA A 136 -8.20 0.15 16.93
N ILE A 137 -8.46 0.29 18.24
CA ILE A 137 -7.63 -0.26 19.33
C ILE A 137 -7.57 -1.79 19.26
N GLN A 138 -8.65 -2.48 18.93
CA GLN A 138 -8.60 -3.95 18.76
C GLN A 138 -7.58 -4.38 17.69
N ASN A 139 -7.34 -3.55 16.68
CA ASN A 139 -6.36 -3.80 15.63
C ASN A 139 -4.96 -3.29 15.98
N GLU A 140 -4.81 -2.45 17.01
CA GLU A 140 -3.54 -1.96 17.55
C GLU A 140 -3.64 -1.76 19.08
N PRO A 141 -3.65 -2.85 19.87
CA PRO A 141 -3.94 -2.77 21.31
C PRO A 141 -2.87 -2.02 22.10
N ASP A 142 -1.64 -1.96 21.58
CA ASP A 142 -0.49 -1.27 22.19
C ASP A 142 -0.36 0.19 21.73
N ASN A 143 -1.38 0.75 21.07
CA ASN A 143 -1.35 2.12 20.56
C ASN A 143 -1.93 3.11 21.58
N ASP A 144 -1.06 3.81 22.29
CA ASP A 144 -1.45 4.72 23.36
C ASP A 144 -2.14 6.00 22.83
N ASP A 145 -1.81 6.44 21.62
CA ASP A 145 -2.49 7.57 20.98
C ASP A 145 -3.98 7.26 20.73
N LEU A 146 -4.30 6.04 20.30
CA LEU A 146 -5.68 5.60 20.11
C LEU A 146 -6.45 5.52 21.43
N LYS A 147 -5.79 5.06 22.51
CA LYS A 147 -6.38 5.01 23.85
C LYS A 147 -6.64 6.42 24.38
N ALA A 148 -5.68 7.33 24.23
CA ALA A 148 -5.83 8.74 24.61
C ALA A 148 -7.01 9.39 23.89
N LYS A 149 -7.13 9.15 22.57
CA LYS A 149 -8.27 9.67 21.78
C LYS A 149 -9.62 9.10 22.24
N LEU A 150 -9.67 7.82 22.63
CA LEU A 150 -10.87 7.22 23.20
C LEU A 150 -11.24 7.89 24.51
N GLU A 151 -10.28 8.14 25.40
CA GLU A 151 -10.52 8.84 26.66
C GLU A 151 -11.07 10.26 26.46
N GLU A 152 -10.52 11.03 25.51
CA GLU A 152 -11.07 12.35 25.13
C GLU A 152 -12.56 12.27 24.75
N VAL A 153 -12.91 11.30 23.90
CA VAL A 153 -14.31 11.08 23.49
C VAL A 153 -15.18 10.71 24.69
N LEU A 154 -14.70 9.83 25.58
CA LEU A 154 -15.44 9.42 26.77
C LEU A 154 -15.66 10.58 27.75
N GLN A 155 -14.68 11.47 27.90
CA GLN A 155 -14.83 12.69 28.72
C GLN A 155 -15.86 13.63 28.12
N ARG A 156 -15.85 13.80 26.79
CA ARG A 156 -16.83 14.64 26.08
C ARG A 156 -18.26 14.12 26.26
N MET A 157 -18.45 12.80 26.19
CA MET A 157 -19.76 12.15 26.44
C MET A 157 -20.27 12.29 27.87
N LYS A 158 -19.39 12.51 28.86
CA LYS A 158 -19.80 12.74 30.26
C LYS A 158 -20.17 14.20 30.54
N SER A 159 -19.78 15.11 29.65
CA SER A 159 -19.86 16.56 29.86
C SER A 159 -20.94 17.25 29.02
N GLY A 160 -21.72 16.49 28.24
CA GLY A 160 -22.85 16.96 27.44
C GLY A 160 -24.07 16.12 27.74
#